data_AF-A0A2D6GNT6-F1
#
_entry.id   AF-A0A2D6GNT6-F1
#
_cell.length_a   1.000
_cell.length_b   1.000
_cell.length_c   1.000
_cell.angle_alpha   90.00
_cell.angle_beta   90.00
_cell.angle_gamma   90.00
#
_symmetry.space_group_name_H-M   'P 1'
#
loop_
_entity.id
_entity.type
_entity.pdbx_description
1 polymer ?
#
loop_
_entity_poly.entity_id
_entity_poly.type
_entity_poly.pdbx_seq_one_letter_code
_entity_poly.pdbx_strand_id
1 'polypeptide(L)'
;MGSKTPLVLTALIAVAGCETVSDYFTPPLSEAERNCPAVGGYSRQHLERSQTYLSGRSDEELLSNVAASPMPGDAPNALNRLRVRMSGRPSKQITYWRDEETGLWNIAGNNTYAFYSASPPPPPPPPPGPEAFSDPADYEAFLAAEEARLERERNRPPPPDYRTLTAEASARIDELFFDPCVASGPDHLPGYFDLNPFWQEDGDDMYVCPPDGNTWVGEIVLNGAAPRYVSSGCRNEFALSLLLGGVSYPRSADLIPLGPEYD
;
A
#
# COMPACT_ATOMS: atom_id res chain seq x y z
N MET A 1 57.93 54.57 35.20
CA MET A 1 57.36 53.62 34.22
C MET A 1 56.14 53.02 34.90
N GLY A 2 54.92 53.57 34.80
CA GLY A 2 54.07 53.69 33.60
C GLY A 2 53.51 52.30 33.28
N SER A 3 52.23 51.94 33.38
CA SER A 3 50.98 52.59 32.90
C SER A 3 49.80 51.90 33.62
N LYS A 4 48.90 52.60 34.33
CA LYS A 4 47.59 53.11 33.87
C LYS A 4 46.85 52.21 32.86
N THR A 5 45.82 51.54 33.35
CA THR A 5 44.71 50.95 32.60
C THR A 5 43.86 52.06 31.96
N PRO A 6 43.37 51.85 30.72
CA PRO A 6 42.09 52.40 30.32
C PRO A 6 41.12 51.30 29.90
N LEU A 7 39.91 51.35 30.47
CA LEU A 7 38.71 50.77 29.87
C LEU A 7 38.55 51.33 28.46
N VAL A 8 38.41 50.46 27.48
CA VAL A 8 37.82 50.81 26.18
C VAL A 8 36.53 50.00 26.06
N LEU A 9 35.42 50.71 26.22
CA LEU A 9 34.09 50.29 25.79
C LEU A 9 34.12 50.19 24.26
N THR A 10 33.83 49.04 23.67
CA THR A 10 33.49 48.97 22.25
C THR A 10 32.17 48.25 22.09
N ALA A 11 31.26 48.96 21.44
CA ALA A 11 29.88 48.60 21.22
C ALA A 11 29.72 47.41 20.28
N LEU A 12 28.57 46.74 20.42
CA LEU A 12 28.04 45.70 19.55
C LEU A 12 28.22 46.01 18.06
N ILE A 13 28.72 45.02 17.31
CA ILE A 13 28.23 44.75 15.96
C ILE A 13 27.63 43.35 16.01
N ALA A 14 26.30 43.30 15.97
CA ALA A 14 25.56 42.10 15.63
C ALA A 14 25.92 41.75 14.18
N VAL A 15 26.67 40.67 13.98
CA VAL A 15 26.73 40.00 12.68
C VAL A 15 25.71 38.88 12.71
N ALA A 16 24.72 39.06 11.86
CA ALA A 16 23.62 38.15 11.61
C ALA A 16 24.12 36.72 11.30
N GLY A 17 23.33 35.75 11.77
CA GLY A 17 23.12 34.44 11.15
C GLY A 17 24.35 33.74 10.60
N CYS A 18 25.08 33.01 11.44
CA CYS A 18 25.51 31.69 11.00
C CYS A 18 24.28 30.80 11.11
N GLU A 19 23.53 30.68 10.00
CA GLU A 19 22.82 29.45 9.71
C GLU A 19 23.86 28.35 9.87
N THR A 20 23.75 27.61 10.97
CA THR A 20 24.39 26.32 11.07
C THR A 20 23.70 25.49 10.00
N VAL A 21 24.33 25.43 8.83
CA VAL A 21 24.12 24.33 7.89
C VAL A 21 24.43 23.10 8.72
N SER A 22 23.37 22.49 9.25
CA SER A 22 23.47 21.18 9.87
C SER A 22 23.97 20.30 8.72
N ASP A 23 25.25 19.96 8.74
CA ASP A 23 25.78 18.87 7.94
C ASP A 23 25.04 17.62 8.40
N TYR A 24 23.87 17.39 7.79
CA TYR A 24 23.10 16.18 7.96
C TYR A 24 24.00 15.06 7.46
N PHE A 25 24.60 14.36 8.41
CA PHE A 25 25.40 13.19 8.16
C PHE A 25 24.46 12.09 7.67
N THR A 26 24.22 12.04 6.36
CA THR A 26 23.54 10.90 5.74
C THR A 26 24.46 9.70 5.95
N PRO A 27 24.04 8.67 6.71
CA PRO A 27 24.86 7.48 6.88
C PRO A 27 25.14 6.87 5.49
N PRO A 28 26.35 6.34 5.26
CA PRO A 28 26.66 5.70 4.00
C PRO A 28 25.69 4.54 3.76
N LEU A 29 25.33 4.33 2.48
CA LEU A 29 24.48 3.20 2.10
C LEU A 29 25.07 1.89 2.64
N SER A 30 24.22 1.05 3.21
CA SER A 30 24.55 -0.33 3.49
C SER A 30 24.86 -1.08 2.18
N GLU A 31 25.55 -2.21 2.28
CA GLU A 31 25.84 -3.04 1.12
C GLU A 31 24.56 -3.57 0.45
N ALA A 32 23.54 -3.89 1.24
CA ALA A 32 22.22 -4.30 0.74
C ALA A 32 21.54 -3.19 -0.07
N GLU A 33 21.58 -1.95 0.42
CA GLU A 33 21.04 -0.78 -0.29
C GLU A 33 21.74 -0.51 -1.62
N ARG A 34 23.07 -0.70 -1.69
CA ARG A 34 23.85 -0.49 -2.93
C ARG A 34 23.53 -1.52 -4.02
N ASN A 35 23.06 -2.70 -3.63
CA ASN A 35 22.74 -3.78 -4.57
C ASN A 35 21.32 -3.68 -5.14
N CYS A 36 20.56 -2.65 -4.77
CA CYS A 36 19.22 -2.42 -5.27
C CYS A 36 19.25 -1.67 -6.62
N PRO A 37 18.85 -2.31 -7.73
CA PRO A 37 19.00 -1.73 -9.08
C PRO A 37 18.30 -0.39 -9.24
N ALA A 38 17.13 -0.23 -8.61
CA ALA A 38 16.33 0.99 -8.61
C ALA A 38 16.96 2.17 -7.84
N VAL A 39 18.11 1.97 -7.16
CA VAL A 39 18.90 3.05 -6.55
C VAL A 39 20.02 3.50 -7.50
N GLY A 40 20.29 2.73 -8.56
CA GLY A 40 21.20 3.10 -9.63
C GLY A 40 20.69 4.32 -10.40
N GLY A 41 21.30 5.49 -10.17
CA GLY A 41 20.88 6.76 -10.77
C GLY A 41 20.21 7.73 -9.81
N TYR A 42 19.89 7.33 -8.58
CA TYR A 42 19.29 8.19 -7.57
C TYR A 42 20.29 8.51 -6.45
N SER A 43 20.41 9.80 -6.11
CA SER A 43 21.21 10.24 -4.96
C SER A 43 20.35 10.19 -3.71
N ARG A 44 20.68 9.34 -2.73
CA ARG A 44 20.00 9.30 -1.42
C ARG A 44 19.97 10.66 -0.74
N GLN A 45 21.07 11.41 -0.81
CA GLN A 45 21.16 12.77 -0.27
C GLN A 45 20.19 13.75 -0.95
N HIS A 46 19.83 13.52 -2.22
CA HIS A 46 18.81 14.32 -2.92
C HIS A 46 17.40 13.83 -2.58
N LEU A 47 17.17 12.52 -2.51
CA LEU A 47 15.89 11.95 -2.06
C LEU A 47 15.54 12.43 -0.64
N GLU A 48 16.46 12.34 0.31
CA GLU A 48 16.28 12.83 1.68
C GLU A 48 16.11 14.37 1.72
N ARG A 49 16.84 15.14 0.88
CA ARG A 49 16.60 16.60 0.74
C ARG A 49 15.22 16.92 0.15
N SER A 50 14.70 16.10 -0.75
CA SER A 50 13.35 16.28 -1.30
C SER A 50 12.24 15.84 -0.32
N GLN A 51 12.53 14.92 0.62
CA GLN A 51 11.61 14.59 1.72
C GLN A 51 11.32 15.82 2.61
N THR A 52 12.33 16.67 2.88
CA THR A 52 12.11 17.92 3.62
C THR A 52 11.15 18.90 2.93
N TYR A 53 10.96 18.79 1.61
CA TYR A 53 10.10 19.70 0.85
C TYR A 53 8.66 19.21 0.63
N LEU A 54 8.40 17.89 0.75
CA LEU A 54 7.09 17.33 0.36
C LEU A 54 6.53 16.20 1.24
N SER A 55 7.18 15.82 2.35
CA SER A 55 6.67 14.74 3.22
C SER A 55 6.77 15.05 4.70
N GLY A 56 6.28 16.22 5.13
CA GLY A 56 5.99 16.49 6.55
C GLY A 56 4.89 15.60 7.16
N ARG A 57 4.70 14.37 6.68
CA ARG A 57 3.80 13.40 7.29
C ARG A 57 4.55 12.70 8.41
N SER A 58 4.12 12.93 9.64
CA SER A 58 4.62 12.15 10.77
C SER A 58 4.17 10.69 10.65
N ASP A 59 4.89 9.77 11.31
CA ASP A 59 4.43 8.39 11.50
C ASP A 59 3.01 8.33 12.08
N GLU A 60 2.63 9.31 12.89
CA GLU A 60 1.28 9.44 13.44
C GLU A 60 0.23 9.71 12.35
N GLU A 61 0.53 10.56 11.36
CA GLU A 61 -0.35 10.79 10.21
C GLU A 61 -0.46 9.53 9.34
N LEU A 62 0.66 8.85 9.09
CA LEU A 62 0.67 7.61 8.31
C LEU A 62 -0.10 6.49 9.01
N LEU A 63 0.13 6.31 10.31
CA LEU A 63 -0.60 5.39 11.18
C LEU A 63 -2.10 5.68 11.12
N SER A 64 -2.51 6.92 11.32
CA SER A 64 -3.92 7.33 11.23
C SER A 64 -4.52 6.97 9.85
N ASN A 65 -3.73 7.13 8.79
CA ASN A 65 -4.19 6.79 7.45
C ASN A 65 -4.37 5.27 7.23
N VAL A 66 -3.45 4.43 7.70
CA VAL A 66 -3.53 2.97 7.51
C VAL A 66 -4.42 2.27 8.55
N ALA A 67 -4.67 2.90 9.71
CA ALA A 67 -5.46 2.37 10.82
C ALA A 67 -6.91 2.00 10.43
N ALA A 68 -7.46 2.64 9.41
CA ALA A 68 -8.79 2.36 8.90
C ALA A 68 -8.88 1.04 8.09
N SER A 69 -7.74 0.43 7.73
CA SER A 69 -7.72 -0.84 7.01
C SER A 69 -8.18 -1.98 7.94
N PRO A 70 -9.07 -2.87 7.50
CA PRO A 70 -9.62 -3.92 8.36
C PRO A 70 -8.54 -4.90 8.82
N MET A 71 -8.61 -5.35 10.08
CA MET A 71 -7.70 -6.35 10.65
C MET A 71 -8.50 -7.51 11.26
N PRO A 72 -9.14 -8.35 10.42
CA PRO A 72 -9.90 -9.49 10.90
C PRO A 72 -9.00 -10.67 11.25
N GLY A 73 -9.57 -11.65 11.95
CA GLY A 73 -8.91 -12.92 12.27
C GLY A 73 -7.55 -12.72 12.96
N ASP A 74 -6.54 -13.43 12.46
CA ASP A 74 -5.18 -13.42 13.02
C ASP A 74 -4.29 -12.29 12.50
N ALA A 75 -4.81 -11.42 11.61
CA ALA A 75 -4.05 -10.31 11.05
C ALA A 75 -3.35 -9.43 12.09
N PRO A 76 -3.95 -9.07 13.25
CA PRO A 76 -3.28 -8.27 14.28
C PRO A 76 -1.99 -8.90 14.82
N ASN A 77 -1.91 -10.24 14.85
CA ASN A 77 -0.83 -11.01 15.47
C ASN A 77 0.09 -11.69 14.43
N ALA A 78 -0.18 -11.52 13.14
CA ALA A 78 0.61 -12.14 12.09
C ALA A 78 2.07 -11.67 12.12
N LEU A 79 3.00 -12.60 11.91
CA LEU A 79 4.43 -12.30 11.82
C LEU A 79 4.73 -11.43 10.59
N ASN A 80 4.05 -11.70 9.48
CA ASN A 80 4.20 -10.94 8.24
C ASN A 80 2.87 -10.30 7.87
N ARG A 81 2.82 -8.96 7.90
CA ARG A 81 1.62 -8.18 7.59
C ARG A 81 1.97 -6.95 6.75
N LEU A 82 1.10 -6.64 5.80
CA LEU A 82 1.11 -5.42 5.02
C LEU A 82 -0.26 -4.76 5.07
N ARG A 83 -0.34 -3.53 5.58
CA ARG A 83 -1.50 -2.67 5.35
C ARG A 83 -1.15 -1.66 4.28
N VAL A 84 -2.03 -1.45 3.32
CA VAL A 84 -1.84 -0.47 2.25
C VAL A 84 -3.10 0.37 2.08
N ARG A 85 -2.91 1.68 1.97
CA ARG A 85 -3.95 2.62 1.58
C ARG A 85 -3.47 3.48 0.42
N MET A 86 -4.34 3.60 -0.56
CA MET A 86 -4.16 4.52 -1.68
C MET A 86 -4.91 5.83 -1.42
N SER A 87 -4.18 6.93 -1.34
CA SER A 87 -4.72 8.29 -1.18
C SER A 87 -5.58 8.64 -2.39
N GLY A 88 -6.71 9.32 -2.17
CA GLY A 88 -7.68 9.62 -3.22
C GLY A 88 -8.64 8.46 -3.59
N ARG A 89 -8.41 7.23 -3.08
CA ARG A 89 -9.32 6.09 -3.27
C ARG A 89 -9.61 5.38 -1.94
N PRO A 90 -10.60 5.87 -1.15
CA PRO A 90 -10.92 5.31 0.16
C PRO A 90 -11.29 3.81 0.15
N SER A 91 -11.80 3.29 -0.97
CA SER A 91 -12.09 1.85 -1.18
C SER A 91 -10.86 0.98 -1.38
N LYS A 92 -9.65 1.56 -1.40
CA LYS A 92 -8.37 0.87 -1.55
C LYS A 92 -7.60 0.93 -0.23
N GLN A 93 -8.24 0.39 0.80
CA GLN A 93 -7.66 0.11 2.12
C GLN A 93 -7.67 -1.39 2.30
N ILE A 94 -6.47 -1.99 2.29
CA ILE A 94 -6.30 -3.43 2.21
C ILE A 94 -5.27 -3.87 3.24
N THR A 95 -5.57 -4.95 3.94
CA THR A 95 -4.66 -5.65 4.82
C THR A 95 -4.36 -7.02 4.23
N TYR A 96 -3.08 -7.34 4.13
CA TYR A 96 -2.55 -8.63 3.79
C TYR A 96 -1.81 -9.19 5.00
N TRP A 97 -1.97 -10.48 5.28
CA TRP A 97 -1.13 -11.16 6.28
C TRP A 97 -0.84 -12.59 5.84
N ARG A 98 0.37 -13.04 6.12
CA ARG A 98 0.81 -14.38 5.78
C ARG A 98 0.38 -15.35 6.87
N ASP A 99 -0.21 -16.46 6.46
CA ASP A 99 -0.40 -17.62 7.29
C ASP A 99 0.89 -18.44 7.26
N GLU A 100 1.50 -18.65 8.42
CA GLU A 100 2.77 -19.37 8.55
C GLU A 100 2.64 -20.89 8.43
N GLU A 101 1.43 -21.44 8.64
CA GLU A 101 1.19 -22.88 8.49
C GLU A 101 1.08 -23.28 7.01
N THR A 102 0.36 -22.46 6.24
CA THR A 102 0.12 -22.74 4.81
C THR A 102 1.09 -22.03 3.88
N GLY A 103 1.76 -20.96 4.36
CA GLY A 103 2.60 -20.08 3.55
C GLY A 103 1.81 -19.17 2.60
N LEU A 104 0.48 -19.17 2.69
CA LEU A 104 -0.39 -18.36 1.84
C LEU A 104 -0.67 -17.00 2.45
N TRP A 105 -0.94 -16.02 1.59
CA TRP A 105 -1.39 -14.70 2.03
C TRP A 105 -2.92 -14.66 2.12
N ASN A 106 -3.40 -14.10 3.21
CA ASN A 106 -4.79 -13.69 3.37
C ASN A 106 -4.94 -12.20 3.04
N ILE A 107 -6.14 -11.81 2.64
CA ILE A 107 -6.49 -10.45 2.23
C ILE A 107 -7.85 -10.04 2.81
N ALA A 108 -7.90 -8.82 3.35
CA ALA A 108 -9.13 -8.14 3.76
C ALA A 108 -9.10 -6.68 3.30
N GLY A 109 -10.25 -6.09 2.98
CA GLY A 109 -10.29 -4.67 2.62
C GLY A 109 -11.72 -4.10 2.59
N ASN A 110 -11.81 -2.77 2.61
CA ASN A 110 -13.09 -2.07 2.56
C ASN A 110 -13.72 -2.19 1.17
N ASN A 111 -14.95 -2.71 1.07
CA ASN A 111 -15.66 -3.03 -0.17
C ASN A 111 -14.98 -4.06 -1.09
N THR A 112 -13.89 -4.71 -0.66
CA THR A 112 -13.20 -5.76 -1.42
C THR A 112 -14.17 -6.89 -1.80
N TYR A 113 -15.15 -7.21 -0.93
CA TYR A 113 -16.22 -8.16 -1.25
C TYR A 113 -17.11 -7.70 -2.40
N ALA A 114 -17.64 -6.47 -2.36
CA ALA A 114 -18.59 -6.01 -3.38
C ALA A 114 -18.05 -6.02 -4.82
N PHE A 115 -16.73 -5.98 -5.02
CA PHE A 115 -16.09 -6.02 -6.34
C PHE A 115 -15.59 -7.42 -6.76
N TYR A 116 -15.29 -8.32 -5.83
CA TYR A 116 -14.73 -9.65 -6.13
C TYR A 116 -15.70 -10.81 -5.85
N SER A 117 -16.80 -10.58 -5.12
CA SER A 117 -17.80 -11.62 -4.82
C SER A 117 -18.92 -11.70 -5.86
N ALA A 118 -19.12 -10.67 -6.69
CA ALA A 118 -20.11 -10.69 -7.76
C ALA A 118 -19.86 -9.52 -8.72
N SER A 119 -19.83 -9.76 -10.03
CA SER A 119 -20.58 -8.81 -10.88
C SER A 119 -21.99 -8.84 -10.31
N PRO A 120 -22.62 -7.71 -9.92
CA PRO A 120 -24.01 -7.76 -9.48
C PRO A 120 -24.75 -8.57 -10.56
N PRO A 121 -25.32 -9.73 -10.20
CA PRO A 121 -25.97 -10.55 -11.21
C PRO A 121 -26.97 -9.62 -11.90
N PRO A 122 -27.02 -9.60 -13.24
CA PRO A 122 -28.02 -8.80 -13.93
C PRO A 122 -29.36 -9.11 -13.27
N PRO A 123 -30.21 -8.09 -13.02
CA PRO A 123 -31.47 -8.29 -12.32
C PRO A 123 -32.16 -9.50 -12.95
N PRO A 124 -32.54 -10.52 -12.15
CA PRO A 124 -33.05 -11.75 -12.69
C PRO A 124 -34.23 -11.41 -13.61
N PRO A 125 -34.32 -12.03 -14.80
CA PRO A 125 -35.48 -11.84 -15.66
C PRO A 125 -36.75 -12.22 -14.88
N PRO A 126 -37.89 -11.57 -15.15
CA PRO A 126 -39.14 -11.95 -14.52
C PRO A 126 -39.39 -13.45 -14.75
N PRO A 127 -39.83 -14.20 -13.72
CA PRO A 127 -40.07 -15.63 -13.87
C PRO A 127 -41.09 -15.87 -15.00
N PRO A 128 -40.83 -16.82 -15.91
CA PRO A 128 -41.77 -17.17 -16.97
C PRO A 128 -43.12 -17.63 -16.39
N GLY A 129 -44.21 -17.17 -16.99
CA GLY A 129 -45.55 -17.66 -16.68
C GLY A 129 -45.76 -19.10 -17.17
N PRO A 130 -46.80 -19.79 -16.69
CA PRO A 130 -47.09 -21.18 -17.07
C PRO A 130 -47.26 -21.37 -18.59
N GLU A 131 -47.70 -20.34 -19.31
CA GLU A 131 -47.83 -20.32 -20.77
C GLU A 131 -46.52 -20.45 -21.55
N ALA A 132 -45.37 -20.25 -20.89
CA ALA A 132 -44.05 -20.45 -21.48
C ALA A 132 -43.64 -21.93 -21.54
N PHE A 133 -44.39 -22.82 -20.87
CA PHE A 133 -44.09 -24.24 -20.76
C PHE A 133 -45.07 -25.07 -21.60
N SER A 134 -44.53 -26.03 -22.34
CA SER A 134 -45.34 -26.90 -23.22
C SER A 134 -46.05 -28.02 -22.44
N ASP A 135 -45.47 -28.40 -21.29
CA ASP A 135 -45.94 -29.43 -20.39
C ASP A 135 -46.11 -28.82 -18.98
N PRO A 136 -47.26 -29.00 -18.30
CA PRO A 136 -47.43 -28.64 -16.91
C PRO A 136 -46.34 -29.20 -15.97
N ALA A 137 -45.78 -30.38 -16.26
CA ALA A 137 -44.70 -30.96 -15.46
C ALA A 137 -43.40 -30.12 -15.51
N ASP A 138 -43.12 -29.46 -16.65
CA ASP A 138 -41.95 -28.59 -16.77
C ASP A 138 -42.11 -27.30 -15.96
N TYR A 139 -43.35 -26.79 -15.86
CA TYR A 139 -43.65 -25.62 -15.03
C TYR A 139 -43.49 -25.92 -13.53
N GLU A 140 -43.99 -27.08 -13.07
CA GLU A 140 -43.80 -27.53 -11.68
C GLU A 140 -42.32 -27.75 -11.34
N ALA A 141 -41.55 -28.34 -12.27
CA ALA A 141 -40.10 -28.51 -12.10
C ALA A 141 -39.37 -27.16 -12.02
N PHE A 142 -39.80 -26.16 -12.81
CA PHE A 142 -39.28 -24.80 -12.74
C PHE A 142 -39.59 -24.14 -11.39
N LEU A 143 -40.82 -24.21 -10.89
CA LEU A 143 -41.19 -23.66 -9.58
C LEU A 143 -40.39 -24.30 -8.44
N ALA A 144 -40.24 -25.63 -8.46
CA ALA A 144 -39.43 -26.34 -7.46
C ALA A 144 -37.94 -25.93 -7.51
N ALA A 145 -37.39 -25.73 -8.72
CA ALA A 145 -36.01 -25.27 -8.88
C ALA A 145 -35.82 -23.82 -8.37
N GLU A 146 -36.81 -22.96 -8.60
CA GLU A 146 -36.79 -21.57 -8.15
C GLU A 146 -36.96 -21.45 -6.63
N GLU A 147 -37.85 -22.25 -6.03
CA GLU A 147 -37.99 -22.34 -4.57
C GLU A 147 -36.69 -22.83 -3.93
N ALA A 148 -36.06 -23.86 -4.48
CA ALA A 148 -34.75 -24.34 -4.02
C ALA A 148 -33.65 -23.27 -4.17
N ARG A 149 -33.68 -22.46 -5.24
CA ARG A 149 -32.75 -21.32 -5.42
C ARG A 149 -32.96 -20.26 -4.35
N LEU A 150 -34.20 -19.83 -4.14
CA LEU A 150 -34.56 -18.81 -3.15
C LEU A 150 -34.27 -19.27 -1.72
N GLU A 151 -34.48 -20.55 -1.42
CA GLU A 151 -34.13 -21.13 -0.12
C GLU A 151 -32.61 -21.14 0.10
N ARG A 152 -31.81 -21.49 -0.93
CA ARG A 152 -30.34 -21.36 -0.87
C ARG A 152 -29.90 -19.91 -0.67
N GLU A 153 -30.50 -18.96 -1.37
CA GLU A 153 -30.17 -17.53 -1.21
C GLU A 153 -30.52 -17.02 0.19
N ARG A 154 -31.67 -17.43 0.73
CA ARG A 154 -32.11 -17.05 2.09
C ARG A 154 -31.21 -17.63 3.17
N ASN A 155 -30.71 -18.84 2.94
CA ASN A 155 -29.83 -19.56 3.86
C ASN A 155 -28.34 -19.36 3.56
N ARG A 156 -27.99 -18.48 2.61
CA ARG A 156 -26.59 -18.22 2.25
C ARG A 156 -25.86 -17.64 3.47
N PRO A 157 -24.72 -18.21 3.89
CA PRO A 157 -23.93 -17.67 4.98
C PRO A 157 -23.42 -16.27 4.63
N PRO A 158 -23.18 -15.40 5.64
CA PRO A 158 -22.52 -14.13 5.39
C PRO A 158 -21.15 -14.38 4.73
N PRO A 159 -20.70 -13.49 3.82
CA PRO A 159 -19.37 -13.60 3.23
C PRO A 159 -18.33 -13.58 4.35
N PRO A 160 -17.21 -14.31 4.20
CA PRO A 160 -16.16 -14.31 5.21
C PRO A 160 -15.52 -12.92 5.33
N ASP A 161 -14.99 -12.59 6.51
CA ASP A 161 -14.34 -11.30 6.76
C ASP A 161 -13.02 -11.13 5.99
N TYR A 162 -12.42 -12.24 5.54
CA TYR A 162 -11.23 -12.27 4.69
C TYR A 162 -11.28 -13.37 3.61
N ARG A 163 -10.34 -13.29 2.67
CA ARG A 163 -10.10 -14.31 1.64
C ARG A 163 -8.65 -14.76 1.65
N THR A 164 -8.39 -15.96 1.16
CA THR A 164 -7.03 -16.48 0.99
C THR A 164 -6.64 -16.38 -0.48
N LEU A 165 -5.41 -15.96 -0.74
CA LEU A 165 -4.83 -15.91 -2.06
C LEU A 165 -4.43 -17.31 -2.53
N THR A 166 -4.42 -17.52 -3.84
CA THR A 166 -3.83 -18.72 -4.44
C THR A 166 -2.32 -18.78 -4.15
N ALA A 167 -1.71 -19.95 -4.31
CA ALA A 167 -0.27 -20.13 -4.16
C ALA A 167 0.52 -19.22 -5.10
N GLU A 168 0.09 -19.08 -6.36
CA GLU A 168 0.73 -18.21 -7.34
C GLU A 168 0.64 -16.73 -6.93
N ALA A 169 -0.53 -16.29 -6.46
CA ALA A 169 -0.70 -14.92 -5.99
C ALA A 169 0.09 -14.63 -4.71
N SER A 170 0.15 -15.59 -3.79
CA SER A 170 0.97 -15.51 -2.58
C SER A 170 2.46 -15.39 -2.92
N ALA A 171 2.95 -16.19 -3.88
CA ALA A 171 4.34 -16.14 -4.32
C ALA A 171 4.72 -14.78 -4.93
N ARG A 172 3.82 -14.14 -5.67
CA ARG A 172 4.06 -12.78 -6.19
C ARG A 172 4.13 -11.71 -5.09
N ILE A 173 3.37 -11.89 -4.01
CA ILE A 173 3.50 -11.01 -2.84
C ILE A 173 4.81 -11.31 -2.11
N ASP A 174 5.17 -12.58 -1.92
CA ASP A 174 6.44 -12.94 -1.29
C ASP A 174 7.64 -12.33 -2.02
N GLU A 175 7.66 -12.38 -3.36
CA GLU A 175 8.72 -11.80 -4.19
C GLU A 175 8.92 -10.30 -3.93
N LEU A 176 7.83 -9.55 -3.76
CA LEU A 176 7.89 -8.11 -3.49
C LEU A 176 8.11 -7.80 -2.01
N PHE A 177 7.46 -8.54 -1.12
CA PHE A 177 7.44 -8.26 0.32
C PHE A 177 8.76 -8.62 1.00
N PHE A 178 9.37 -9.73 0.59
CA PHE A 178 10.66 -10.18 1.10
C PHE A 178 11.84 -9.71 0.25
N ASP A 179 11.61 -8.83 -0.73
CA ASP A 179 12.67 -8.18 -1.47
C ASP A 179 13.57 -7.40 -0.47
N PRO A 180 14.87 -7.73 -0.36
CA PRO A 180 15.81 -6.99 0.48
C PRO A 180 15.82 -5.49 0.21
N CYS A 181 15.45 -5.07 -1.01
CA CYS A 181 15.35 -3.68 -1.42
C CYS A 181 14.13 -2.95 -0.88
N VAL A 182 13.07 -3.67 -0.48
CA VAL A 182 11.99 -3.05 0.32
C VAL A 182 12.52 -2.71 1.69
N ALA A 183 13.16 -3.67 2.38
CA ALA A 183 13.71 -3.46 3.73
C ALA A 183 14.81 -2.39 3.76
N SER A 184 15.62 -2.34 2.70
CA SER A 184 16.76 -1.43 2.57
C SER A 184 16.39 -0.06 1.99
N GLY A 185 15.29 0.04 1.24
CA GLY A 185 14.87 1.31 0.63
C GLY A 185 14.44 2.38 1.65
N PRO A 186 14.32 3.65 1.22
CA PRO A 186 13.84 4.72 2.10
C PRO A 186 12.38 4.49 2.52
N ASP A 187 12.01 4.94 3.72
CA ASP A 187 10.63 4.82 4.23
C ASP A 187 9.64 5.67 3.43
N HIS A 188 10.10 6.81 2.91
CA HIS A 188 9.25 7.79 2.26
C HIS A 188 9.83 8.16 0.91
N LEU A 189 9.14 7.75 -0.15
CA LEU A 189 9.46 8.15 -1.52
C LEU A 189 8.60 9.36 -1.88
N PRO A 190 9.20 10.54 -2.12
CA PRO A 190 8.44 11.73 -2.44
C PRO A 190 7.80 11.59 -3.82
N GLY A 191 6.67 12.28 -4.03
CA GLY A 191 6.04 12.38 -5.35
C GLY A 191 6.81 13.28 -6.32
N TYR A 192 7.91 13.88 -5.87
CA TYR A 192 8.79 14.69 -6.67
C TYR A 192 10.23 14.53 -6.17
N PHE A 193 11.17 14.22 -7.07
CA PHE A 193 12.59 14.28 -6.77
C PHE A 193 13.41 14.52 -8.06
N ASP A 194 14.57 15.14 -7.91
CA ASP A 194 15.49 15.42 -9.02
C ASP A 194 16.25 14.16 -9.43
N LEU A 195 16.38 13.92 -10.74
CA LEU A 195 17.33 12.93 -11.26
C LEU A 195 18.77 13.43 -11.07
N ASN A 196 19.73 12.51 -10.94
CA ASN A 196 21.12 12.80 -10.59
C ASN A 196 21.72 13.98 -11.41
N PRO A 197 22.38 14.98 -10.77
CA PRO A 197 22.89 16.18 -11.44
C PRO A 197 23.90 15.93 -12.57
N PHE A 198 24.47 14.73 -12.68
CA PHE A 198 25.33 14.34 -13.81
C PHE A 198 24.59 14.13 -15.13
N TRP A 199 23.27 14.03 -15.12
CA TRP A 199 22.42 13.84 -16.31
C TRP A 199 21.65 15.11 -16.71
N GLN A 200 21.89 16.24 -16.03
CA GLN A 200 21.26 17.53 -16.34
C GLN A 200 21.84 18.12 -17.63
N GLU A 201 21.37 17.68 -18.80
CA GLU A 201 21.70 18.37 -20.05
C GLU A 201 20.74 19.54 -20.34
N ASP A 202 19.47 19.51 -19.93
CA ASP A 202 18.55 20.64 -20.15
C ASP A 202 17.37 20.59 -19.16
N GLY A 203 17.53 21.16 -17.96
CA GLY A 203 16.46 21.77 -17.12
C GLY A 203 15.19 20.99 -16.71
N ASP A 204 14.90 19.80 -17.23
CA ASP A 204 13.57 19.15 -17.18
C ASP A 204 13.58 17.74 -16.54
N ASP A 205 14.69 17.28 -15.99
CA ASP A 205 14.82 15.91 -15.44
C ASP A 205 14.35 15.79 -13.98
N MET A 206 13.14 16.26 -13.78
CA MET A 206 12.36 16.23 -12.55
C MET A 206 11.36 15.07 -12.65
N TYR A 207 11.47 14.05 -11.80
CA TYR A 207 10.40 13.05 -11.71
C TYR A 207 9.23 13.68 -10.97
N VAL A 208 8.27 14.27 -11.69
CA VAL A 208 7.06 14.89 -11.13
C VAL A 208 5.91 13.89 -11.23
N CYS A 209 5.37 13.47 -10.08
CA CYS A 209 4.04 12.88 -10.04
C CYS A 209 3.05 13.84 -10.71
N PRO A 210 2.27 13.41 -11.71
CA PRO A 210 1.20 14.26 -12.21
C PRO A 210 0.25 14.63 -11.06
N PRO A 211 -0.42 15.80 -11.09
CA PRO A 211 -1.20 16.33 -9.95
C PRO A 211 -2.33 15.42 -9.45
N ASP A 212 -2.74 14.45 -10.27
CA ASP A 212 -3.72 13.39 -10.00
C ASP A 212 -3.08 12.04 -9.60
N GLY A 213 -1.76 12.02 -9.43
CA GLY A 213 -0.95 10.86 -9.10
C GLY A 213 -1.32 10.26 -7.76
N ASN A 214 -1.57 8.96 -7.75
CA ASN A 214 -1.94 8.26 -6.54
C ASN A 214 -0.74 8.20 -5.59
N THR A 215 -0.98 8.47 -4.29
CA THR A 215 0.02 8.30 -3.23
C THR A 215 -0.35 7.09 -2.40
N TRP A 216 0.60 6.20 -2.15
CA TRP A 216 0.40 5.07 -1.26
C TRP A 216 0.99 5.34 0.11
N VAL A 217 0.30 4.87 1.13
CA VAL A 217 0.80 4.78 2.49
C VAL A 217 0.65 3.34 2.95
N GLY A 218 1.61 2.86 3.73
CA GLY A 218 1.63 1.48 4.16
C GLY A 218 2.18 1.27 5.55
N GLU A 219 1.83 0.14 6.11
CA GLU A 219 2.47 -0.46 7.29
C GLU A 219 3.03 -1.81 6.90
N ILE A 220 4.32 -2.04 7.19
CA ILE A 220 5.00 -3.30 6.97
C ILE A 220 5.40 -3.87 8.33
N VAL A 221 4.97 -5.10 8.63
CA VAL A 221 5.43 -5.90 9.76
C VAL A 221 6.13 -7.12 9.18
N LEU A 222 7.44 -7.23 9.42
CA LEU A 222 8.26 -8.33 8.92
C LEU A 222 8.73 -9.18 10.11
N ASN A 223 8.42 -10.48 10.10
CA ASN A 223 8.81 -11.43 11.14
C ASN A 223 8.49 -10.97 12.58
N GLY A 224 7.34 -10.32 12.78
CA GLY A 224 6.87 -9.83 14.08
C GLY A 224 7.63 -8.61 14.61
N ALA A 225 8.47 -7.96 13.79
CA ALA A 225 9.16 -6.73 14.15
C ALA A 225 8.17 -5.58 14.40
N ALA A 226 8.68 -4.48 14.97
CA ALA A 226 7.89 -3.26 15.12
C ALA A 226 7.36 -2.80 13.74
N PRO A 227 6.11 -2.29 13.65
CA PRO A 227 5.56 -1.80 12.40
C PRO A 227 6.43 -0.68 11.81
N ARG A 228 6.76 -0.83 10.53
CA ARG A 228 7.44 0.18 9.72
C ARG A 228 6.41 0.92 8.88
N TYR A 229 6.30 2.23 9.09
CA TYR A 229 5.39 3.08 8.30
C TYR A 229 6.10 3.62 7.08
N VAL A 230 5.45 3.48 5.93
CA VAL A 230 6.04 3.78 4.63
C VAL A 230 5.10 4.60 3.78
N SER A 231 5.66 5.36 2.83
CA SER A 231 4.87 6.08 1.84
C SER A 231 5.59 6.14 0.51
N SER A 232 4.80 6.15 -0.57
CA SER A 232 5.31 6.34 -1.93
C SER A 232 4.40 7.25 -2.73
N GLY A 233 4.95 8.35 -3.23
CA GLY A 233 4.35 9.12 -4.31
C GLY A 233 4.57 8.41 -5.64
N CYS A 234 3.49 8.14 -6.38
CA CYS A 234 3.50 7.48 -7.68
C CYS A 234 4.10 6.07 -7.73
N ARG A 235 3.86 5.39 -8.85
CA ARG A 235 4.51 4.13 -9.21
C ARG A 235 5.85 4.45 -9.84
N ASN A 236 6.93 3.99 -9.22
CA ASN A 236 8.29 4.14 -9.70
C ASN A 236 9.03 2.79 -9.56
N GLU A 237 10.32 2.77 -9.87
CA GLU A 237 11.12 1.54 -9.91
C GLU A 237 11.57 1.07 -8.52
N PHE A 238 11.42 1.89 -7.47
CA PHE A 238 11.80 1.46 -6.13
C PHE A 238 10.94 0.27 -5.69
N ALA A 239 11.59 -0.75 -5.11
CA ALA A 239 10.92 -1.98 -4.66
C ALA A 239 9.72 -1.69 -3.74
N LEU A 240 9.84 -0.68 -2.86
CA LEU A 240 8.73 -0.22 -2.01
C LEU A 240 7.52 0.26 -2.82
N SER A 241 7.73 1.02 -3.90
CA SER A 241 6.65 1.50 -4.76
C SER A 241 6.01 0.35 -5.53
N LEU A 242 6.82 -0.59 -6.03
CA LEU A 242 6.34 -1.81 -6.70
C LEU A 242 5.50 -2.66 -5.76
N LEU A 243 5.92 -2.85 -4.50
CA LEU A 243 5.15 -3.53 -3.46
C LEU A 243 3.80 -2.83 -3.23
N LEU A 244 3.81 -1.56 -2.80
CA LEU A 244 2.59 -0.82 -2.46
C LEU A 244 1.64 -0.69 -3.65
N GLY A 245 2.18 -0.44 -4.84
CA GLY A 245 1.44 -0.35 -6.08
C GLY A 245 0.84 -1.70 -6.50
N GLY A 246 1.61 -2.78 -6.40
CA GLY A 246 1.20 -4.14 -6.77
C GLY A 246 0.07 -4.67 -5.90
N VAL A 247 0.16 -4.48 -4.58
CA VAL A 247 -0.83 -4.97 -3.63
C VAL A 247 -2.10 -4.11 -3.53
N SER A 248 -2.15 -2.95 -4.21
CA SER A 248 -3.34 -2.08 -4.20
C SER A 248 -4.44 -2.51 -5.19
N TYR A 249 -4.13 -3.46 -6.08
CA TYR A 249 -5.03 -3.89 -7.16
C TYR A 249 -5.13 -5.43 -7.21
N PRO A 250 -5.69 -6.07 -6.16
CA PRO A 250 -5.94 -7.50 -6.21
C PRO A 250 -6.88 -7.85 -7.38
N ARG A 251 -6.80 -9.08 -7.90
CA ARG A 251 -7.72 -9.58 -8.93
C ARG A 251 -8.55 -10.72 -8.35
N SER A 252 -9.78 -10.90 -8.83
CA SER A 252 -10.63 -12.03 -8.39
C SER A 252 -9.97 -13.39 -8.62
N ALA A 253 -9.25 -13.53 -9.75
CA ALA A 253 -8.50 -14.73 -10.09
C ALA A 253 -7.33 -15.04 -9.14
N ASP A 254 -6.92 -14.09 -8.30
CA ASP A 254 -5.85 -14.28 -7.32
C ASP A 254 -6.38 -14.92 -6.02
N LEU A 255 -7.69 -15.08 -5.86
CA LEU A 255 -8.34 -15.62 -4.66
C LEU A 255 -8.69 -17.10 -4.83
N ILE A 256 -8.52 -17.88 -3.77
CA ILE A 256 -9.08 -19.23 -3.71
C ILE A 256 -10.62 -19.10 -3.75
N PRO A 257 -11.33 -19.82 -4.65
CA PRO A 257 -12.79 -19.81 -4.72
C PRO A 257 -13.42 -20.13 -3.37
N LEU A 258 -14.56 -19.50 -3.08
CA LEU A 258 -15.37 -19.91 -1.95
C LEU A 258 -16.01 -21.27 -2.26
N GLY A 259 -16.42 -21.98 -1.21
CA GLY A 259 -17.15 -23.23 -1.37
C GLY A 259 -18.51 -23.02 -2.07
N PRO A 260 -19.13 -24.12 -2.54
CA PRO A 260 -20.39 -24.07 -3.29
C PRO A 260 -21.56 -23.43 -2.52
N GLU A 261 -21.45 -23.30 -1.20
CA GLU A 261 -22.41 -22.58 -0.36
C GLU A 261 -22.45 -21.06 -0.61
N TYR A 262 -21.45 -20.52 -1.32
CA TYR A 262 -21.35 -19.12 -1.71
C TYR A 262 -21.66 -18.85 -3.20
N ASP A 263 -21.89 -19.90 -4.00
CA ASP A 263 -22.29 -19.81 -5.41
C ASP A 263 -23.77 -19.39 -5.56
#